data_AF-A0A7C2R179-F1
#
_entry.id   AF-A0A7C2R179-F1
#
_cell.length_a   1.000
_cell.length_b   1.000
_cell.length_c   1.000
_cell.angle_alpha   90.00
_cell.angle_beta   90.00
_cell.angle_gamma   90.00
#
_symmetry.space_group_name_H-M   'P 1'
#
loop_
_entity.id
_entity.type
_entity.pdbx_description
1 polymer ?
#
loop_
_entity_poly.entity_id
_entity_poly.type
_entity_poly.pdbx_seq_one_letter_code
_entity_poly.pdbx_strand_id
1 'polypeptide(L)'
;METFRNRLKNGEIKQANWQELYILTRHWKSDLEFYIEDLQFLQRLIDRYSLWIKKEQNSLMVNKLVSDLRQLSGDGKRILDRIQDHLGELASLMNGDKGLDPEVFIRDHEVLEDEISRFVKGFRNNRKEVYRVTEEVMDSEDLSGLSAE
;
A
#
# COMPACT_ATOMS: atom_id res chain seq x y z
N MET A 1 13.66 3.49 -0.84
CA MET A 1 13.96 2.06 -0.80
C MET A 1 15.15 1.86 -1.71
N GLU A 2 16.26 1.34 -1.20
CA GLU A 2 17.26 0.73 -2.09
C GLU A 2 16.57 -0.43 -2.82
N THR A 3 16.67 -0.47 -4.14
CA THR A 3 16.00 -1.47 -4.96
C THR A 3 16.91 -2.69 -5.13
N PHE A 4 16.35 -3.89 -4.98
CA PHE A 4 17.09 -5.15 -5.13
C PHE A 4 17.55 -5.34 -6.58
N ARG A 5 16.91 -4.65 -7.54
CA ARG A 5 17.35 -4.49 -8.94
C ARG A 5 18.83 -4.13 -9.11
N ASN A 6 19.44 -3.40 -8.17
CA ASN A 6 20.86 -3.06 -8.28
C ASN A 6 21.80 -4.24 -7.97
N ARG A 7 21.32 -5.29 -7.30
CA ARG A 7 22.14 -6.43 -6.83
C ARG A 7 22.22 -7.58 -7.84
N LEU A 8 21.22 -7.75 -8.70
CA LEU A 8 21.15 -8.86 -9.67
C LEU A 8 21.82 -8.59 -11.02
N LYS A 9 22.15 -7.34 -11.37
CA LYS A 9 22.68 -6.98 -12.69
C LYS A 9 24.00 -7.65 -13.09
N ASN A 10 24.71 -8.32 -12.18
CA ASN A 10 26.11 -8.73 -12.38
C ASN A 10 26.43 -10.22 -12.14
N GLY A 11 25.47 -11.16 -12.05
CA GLY A 11 25.84 -12.59 -11.94
C GLY A 11 24.71 -13.59 -11.68
N GLU A 12 25.08 -14.88 -11.67
CA GLU A 12 24.21 -16.03 -11.40
C GLU A 12 23.48 -15.90 -10.04
N ILE A 13 22.19 -16.25 -10.02
CA ILE A 13 21.41 -16.27 -8.78
C ILE A 13 21.87 -17.45 -7.93
N LYS A 14 22.52 -17.16 -6.80
CA LYS A 14 22.91 -18.18 -5.82
C LYS A 14 21.77 -18.45 -4.84
N GLN A 15 21.81 -19.58 -4.17
CA GLN A 15 20.82 -19.92 -3.13
C GLN A 15 20.65 -18.80 -2.10
N ALA A 16 21.76 -18.21 -1.64
CA ALA A 16 21.78 -17.04 -0.74
C ALA A 16 20.90 -15.88 -1.21
N ASN A 17 20.77 -15.67 -2.53
CA ASN A 17 19.95 -14.61 -3.10
C ASN A 17 18.45 -14.90 -2.90
N TRP A 18 18.02 -16.17 -2.92
CA TRP A 18 16.63 -16.55 -2.66
C TRP A 18 16.24 -16.29 -1.20
N GLN A 19 17.13 -16.57 -0.24
CA GLN A 19 16.87 -16.24 1.16
C GLN A 19 16.77 -14.73 1.39
N GLU A 20 17.65 -13.94 0.77
CA GLU A 20 17.57 -12.48 0.84
C GLU A 20 16.26 -11.94 0.26
N LEU A 21 15.86 -12.45 -0.91
CA LEU A 21 14.58 -12.10 -1.54
C LEU A 21 13.39 -12.48 -0.65
N TYR A 22 13.43 -13.65 -0.01
CA TYR A 22 12.38 -14.07 0.94
C TYR A 22 12.26 -13.11 2.12
N ILE A 23 13.39 -12.73 2.73
CA ILE A 23 13.40 -11.77 3.84
C ILE A 23 12.86 -10.42 3.39
N LEU A 24 13.31 -9.91 2.24
CA LEU A 24 12.83 -8.65 1.66
C LEU A 24 11.32 -8.67 1.40
N THR A 25 10.81 -9.73 0.76
CA THR A 25 9.39 -9.88 0.47
C THR A 25 8.56 -9.99 1.75
N ARG A 26 9.07 -10.62 2.82
CA ARG A 26 8.37 -10.59 4.13
C ARG A 26 8.32 -9.19 4.73
N HIS A 27 9.37 -8.38 4.57
CA HIS A 27 9.32 -6.99 5.01
C HIS A 27 8.28 -6.19 4.23
N TRP A 28 8.20 -6.38 2.91
CA TRP A 28 7.14 -5.78 2.10
C TRP A 28 5.74 -6.17 2.56
N LYS A 29 5.54 -7.45 2.92
CA LYS A 29 4.27 -7.93 3.48
C LYS A 29 3.90 -7.15 4.74
N SER A 30 4.82 -7.06 5.69
CA SER A 30 4.59 -6.37 6.96
C SER A 30 4.32 -4.87 6.77
N ASP A 31 5.09 -4.21 5.90
CA ASP A 31 4.89 -2.79 5.59
C ASP A 31 3.52 -2.55 4.94
N LEU A 32 3.11 -3.43 4.03
CA LEU A 32 1.84 -3.33 3.32
C LEU A 32 0.64 -3.57 4.26
N GLU A 33 0.73 -4.54 5.16
CA GLU A 33 -0.26 -4.76 6.21
C GLU A 33 -0.45 -3.50 7.07
N PHE A 34 0.66 -2.89 7.50
CA PHE A 34 0.61 -1.62 8.23
C PHE A 34 -0.07 -0.49 7.44
N TYR A 35 0.26 -0.33 6.15
CA TYR A 35 -0.37 0.70 5.33
C TYR A 35 -1.85 0.46 5.09
N ILE A 36 -2.29 -0.79 4.93
CA ILE A 36 -3.70 -1.14 4.78
C ILE A 36 -4.48 -0.81 6.06
N GLU A 37 -3.92 -1.12 7.23
CA GLU A 37 -4.53 -0.74 8.51
C GLU A 37 -4.62 0.79 8.66
N ASP A 38 -3.59 1.54 8.28
CA ASP A 38 -3.61 3.01 8.31
C ASP A 38 -4.65 3.58 7.33
N LEU A 39 -4.80 3.00 6.13
CA LEU A 39 -5.87 3.39 5.18
C LEU A 39 -7.27 3.18 5.76
N GLN A 40 -7.50 2.08 6.49
CA GLN A 40 -8.77 1.83 7.18
C GLN A 40 -9.00 2.82 8.32
N PHE A 41 -7.94 3.26 9.00
CA PHE A 41 -8.03 4.33 9.98
C PHE A 41 -8.42 5.66 9.32
N LEU A 42 -7.73 6.05 8.24
CA LEU A 42 -8.02 7.28 7.50
C LEU A 42 -9.44 7.31 6.93
N GLN A 43 -9.92 6.18 6.42
CA GLN A 43 -11.31 6.05 5.95
C GLN A 43 -12.30 6.31 7.09
N ARG A 44 -12.11 5.68 8.25
CA ARG A 44 -12.96 5.92 9.44
C ARG A 44 -12.90 7.36 9.93
N LEU A 45 -11.75 8.01 9.80
CA LEU A 45 -11.58 9.42 10.16
C LEU A 45 -12.48 10.29 9.27
N ILE A 46 -12.38 10.14 7.95
CA ILE A 46 -13.19 10.90 7.01
C ILE A 46 -14.68 10.62 7.16
N ASP A 47 -15.06 9.35 7.34
CA ASP A 47 -16.45 8.97 7.54
C ASP A 47 -17.05 9.73 8.75
N ARG A 48 -16.27 9.94 9.81
CA ARG A 48 -16.70 10.74 10.98
C ARG A 48 -16.91 12.22 10.66
N TYR A 49 -15.97 12.85 9.96
CA TYR A 49 -16.07 14.27 9.61
C TYR A 49 -17.13 14.53 8.54
N SER A 50 -17.40 13.56 7.67
CA SER A 50 -18.39 13.69 6.59
C SER A 50 -19.81 13.99 7.09
N LEU A 51 -20.15 13.58 8.31
CA LEU A 51 -21.44 13.86 8.95
C LEU A 51 -21.72 15.36 9.14
N TRP A 52 -20.68 16.18 9.19
CA TRP A 52 -20.76 17.60 9.54
C TRP A 52 -20.68 18.50 8.32
N ILE A 53 -20.49 17.91 7.13
CA ILE A 53 -20.31 18.65 5.88
C ILE A 53 -21.65 19.11 5.35
N LYS A 54 -21.84 20.44 5.33
CA LYS A 54 -23.04 21.07 4.78
C LYS A 54 -22.79 21.68 3.40
N LYS A 55 -21.55 22.08 3.11
CA LYS A 55 -21.18 22.68 1.83
C LYS A 55 -21.04 21.60 0.75
N GLU A 56 -21.70 21.81 -0.39
CA GLU A 56 -21.66 20.89 -1.53
C GLU A 56 -20.23 20.66 -2.06
N GLN A 57 -19.42 21.71 -2.13
CA GLN A 57 -18.01 21.62 -2.55
C GLN A 57 -17.21 20.67 -1.65
N ASN A 58 -17.37 20.79 -0.33
CA ASN A 58 -16.71 19.93 0.66
C ASN A 58 -17.19 18.47 0.52
N SER A 59 -18.48 18.28 0.24
CA SER A 59 -19.06 16.94 0.01
C SER A 59 -18.45 16.26 -1.22
N LEU A 60 -18.31 16.99 -2.34
CA LEU A 60 -17.66 16.47 -3.55
C LEU A 60 -16.19 16.08 -3.30
N MET A 61 -15.44 16.92 -2.57
CA MET A 61 -14.05 16.65 -2.23
C MET A 61 -13.91 15.40 -1.35
N VAL A 62 -14.74 15.29 -0.31
CA VAL A 62 -14.75 14.13 0.58
C VAL A 62 -15.18 12.85 -0.14
N ASN A 63 -16.21 12.90 -0.98
CA ASN A 63 -16.64 11.72 -1.75
C ASN A 63 -15.53 11.19 -2.67
N LYS A 64 -14.79 12.08 -3.33
CA LYS A 64 -13.63 11.70 -4.14
C LYS A 64 -12.55 11.03 -3.28
N LEU A 65 -12.21 11.64 -2.14
CA LEU A 65 -11.19 11.11 -1.23
C LEU A 65 -11.57 9.72 -0.68
N VAL A 66 -12.83 9.52 -0.31
CA VAL A 66 -13.37 8.22 0.12
C VAL A 66 -13.22 7.18 -0.99
N SER A 67 -13.56 7.54 -2.23
CA SER A 67 -13.39 6.66 -3.38
C SER A 67 -11.92 6.27 -3.58
N ASP A 68 -11.01 7.24 -3.54
CA ASP A 68 -9.57 7.03 -3.73
C ASP A 68 -9.00 6.12 -2.62
N LEU A 69 -9.43 6.29 -1.37
CA LEU A 69 -9.04 5.42 -0.24
C LEU A 69 -9.54 3.98 -0.41
N ARG A 70 -10.78 3.79 -0.88
CA ARG A 70 -11.34 2.46 -1.13
C ARG A 70 -10.58 1.74 -2.23
N GLN A 71 -10.32 2.44 -3.33
CA GLN A 71 -9.55 1.90 -4.44
C GLN A 71 -8.15 1.47 -3.96
N LEU A 72 -7.44 2.37 -3.29
CA LEU A 72 -6.10 2.09 -2.81
C LEU A 72 -6.07 0.94 -1.79
N SER A 73 -7.07 0.86 -0.89
CA SER A 73 -7.21 -0.27 0.03
C SER A 73 -7.42 -1.61 -0.71
N GLY A 74 -8.21 -1.59 -1.78
CA GLY A 74 -8.40 -2.75 -2.66
C GLY A 74 -7.12 -3.16 -3.39
N ASP A 75 -6.36 -2.18 -3.90
CA ASP A 75 -5.05 -2.41 -4.52
C ASP A 75 -4.07 -3.03 -3.53
N GLY A 76 -4.01 -2.50 -2.30
CA GLY A 76 -3.15 -3.02 -1.23
C GLY A 76 -3.46 -4.49 -0.93
N LYS A 77 -4.74 -4.85 -0.78
CA LYS A 77 -5.14 -6.24 -0.54
C LYS A 77 -4.71 -7.18 -1.68
N ARG A 78 -4.92 -6.77 -2.94
CA ARG A 78 -4.49 -7.56 -4.10
C ARG A 78 -2.98 -7.75 -4.15
N ILE A 79 -2.21 -6.72 -3.82
CA ILE A 79 -0.74 -6.82 -3.74
C ILE A 79 -0.34 -7.75 -2.59
N LEU A 80 -1.05 -7.70 -1.45
CA LEU A 80 -0.78 -8.56 -0.29
C LEU A 80 -0.99 -10.05 -0.62
N ASP A 81 -2.07 -10.38 -1.32
CA ASP A 81 -2.34 -11.74 -1.79
C ASP A 81 -1.21 -12.21 -2.72
N ARG A 82 -0.79 -11.37 -3.67
CA ARG A 82 0.35 -11.68 -4.56
C ARG A 82 1.66 -11.86 -3.81
N ILE A 83 1.94 -11.04 -2.80
CA ILE A 83 3.13 -11.21 -1.93
C ILE A 83 3.09 -12.57 -1.24
N GLN A 84 1.92 -13.00 -0.77
CA GLN A 84 1.75 -14.28 -0.09
C GLN A 84 2.03 -15.47 -1.03
N ASP A 85 1.55 -15.40 -2.26
CA ASP A 85 1.85 -16.40 -3.31
C ASP A 85 3.35 -16.40 -3.65
N HIS A 86 3.93 -15.20 -3.84
CA HIS A 86 5.36 -15.00 -4.16
C HIS A 86 6.30 -15.56 -3.07
N LEU A 87 5.91 -15.46 -1.80
CA LEU A 87 6.63 -16.07 -0.68
C LEU A 87 6.57 -17.60 -0.72
N GLY A 88 5.46 -18.17 -1.19
CA GLY A 88 5.31 -19.61 -1.42
C GLY A 88 6.26 -20.10 -2.51
N GLU A 89 6.32 -19.39 -3.63
CA GLU A 89 7.25 -19.68 -4.73
C GLU A 89 8.73 -19.60 -4.29
N LEU A 90 9.09 -18.58 -3.50
CA LEU A 90 10.43 -18.46 -2.92
C LEU A 90 10.78 -19.65 -2.02
N ALA A 91 9.83 -20.10 -1.20
CA ALA A 91 10.05 -21.27 -0.35
C ALA A 91 10.28 -22.54 -1.20
N SER A 92 9.52 -22.73 -2.28
CA SER A 92 9.71 -23.85 -3.22
C SER A 92 11.07 -23.80 -3.91
N LEU A 93 11.47 -22.63 -4.43
CA LEU A 93 12.79 -22.41 -5.06
C LEU A 93 13.94 -22.69 -4.09
N MET A 94 13.82 -22.23 -2.84
CA MET A 94 14.81 -22.49 -1.78
C MET A 94 14.95 -23.98 -1.45
N ASN A 95 13.87 -24.76 -1.62
CA ASN A 95 13.84 -26.20 -1.41
C ASN A 95 14.26 -27.01 -2.65
N GLY A 96 14.68 -26.35 -3.72
CA GLY A 96 15.22 -26.99 -4.93
C GLY A 96 14.15 -27.50 -5.90
N ASP A 97 12.94 -26.90 -5.88
CA ASP A 97 11.93 -27.15 -6.90
C ASP A 97 12.44 -26.77 -8.29
N LYS A 98 12.33 -27.70 -9.25
CA LYS A 98 12.78 -27.53 -10.64
C LYS A 98 11.66 -27.08 -11.58
N GLY A 99 10.42 -26.96 -11.09
CA GLY A 99 9.26 -26.56 -11.89
C GLY A 99 9.14 -25.06 -12.12
N LEU A 100 9.83 -24.23 -11.33
CA LEU A 100 9.82 -22.78 -11.45
C LEU A 100 11.02 -22.28 -12.27
N ASP A 101 10.76 -21.46 -13.27
CA ASP A 101 11.79 -20.78 -14.06
C ASP A 101 12.33 -19.56 -13.28
N PRO A 102 13.62 -19.55 -12.90
CA PRO A 102 14.22 -18.44 -12.15
C PRO A 102 14.14 -17.08 -12.84
N GLU A 103 14.24 -17.04 -14.18
CA GLU A 103 14.20 -15.78 -14.92
C GLU A 103 12.79 -15.18 -14.93
N VAL A 104 11.78 -16.04 -15.09
CA VAL A 104 10.37 -15.64 -14.98
C VAL A 104 10.09 -15.12 -13.59
N PHE A 105 10.52 -15.84 -12.56
CA PHE A 105 10.34 -15.44 -11.17
C PHE A 105 10.99 -14.08 -10.86
N ILE A 106 12.23 -13.82 -11.32
CA ILE A 106 12.87 -12.51 -11.11
C ILE A 106 12.04 -11.40 -11.73
N ARG A 107 11.61 -11.58 -12.99
CA ARG A 107 10.81 -10.56 -13.68
C ARG A 107 9.52 -10.27 -12.92
N ASP A 108 8.86 -11.30 -12.42
CA ASP A 108 7.63 -11.14 -11.66
C ASP A 108 7.89 -10.46 -10.31
N HIS A 109 9.01 -10.76 -9.66
CA HIS A 109 9.47 -10.07 -8.45
C HIS A 109 9.73 -8.58 -8.69
N GLU A 110 10.34 -8.21 -9.82
CA GLU A 110 10.56 -6.80 -10.18
C GLU A 110 9.24 -6.07 -10.44
N VAL A 111 8.27 -6.72 -11.09
CA VAL A 111 6.94 -6.15 -11.28
C VAL A 111 6.25 -5.92 -9.93
N LEU A 112 6.38 -6.87 -9.00
CA LEU A 112 5.85 -6.75 -7.65
C LEU A 112 6.50 -5.60 -6.88
N GLU A 113 7.82 -5.43 -6.98
CA GLU A 113 8.55 -4.30 -6.40
C GLU A 113 8.01 -2.95 -6.91
N ASP A 114 7.78 -2.84 -8.22
CA ASP A 114 7.23 -1.63 -8.84
C ASP A 114 5.79 -1.34 -8.39
N GLU A 115 4.97 -2.37 -8.21
CA GLU A 115 3.61 -2.23 -7.69
C GLU A 115 3.58 -1.75 -6.25
N ILE A 116 4.40 -2.32 -5.38
CA ILE A 116 4.54 -1.88 -3.98
C ILE A 116 5.02 -0.43 -3.95
N SER A 117 6.01 -0.08 -4.77
CA SER A 117 6.51 1.30 -4.87
C SER A 117 5.43 2.30 -5.31
N ARG A 118 4.60 1.94 -6.28
CA ARG A 118 3.43 2.74 -6.71
C ARG A 118 2.40 2.85 -5.60
N PHE A 119 2.05 1.75 -4.94
CA PHE A 119 1.11 1.73 -3.82
C PHE A 119 1.58 2.66 -2.69
N VAL A 120 2.85 2.55 -2.26
CA VAL A 120 3.40 3.36 -1.17
C VAL A 120 3.37 4.86 -1.51
N LYS A 121 3.64 5.23 -2.77
CA LYS A 121 3.49 6.62 -3.24
C LYS A 121 2.03 7.07 -3.19
N GLY A 122 1.11 6.23 -3.66
CA GLY A 122 -0.33 6.47 -3.60
C GLY A 122 -0.81 6.69 -2.17
N PHE A 123 -0.41 5.82 -1.24
CA PHE A 123 -0.70 5.90 0.18
C PHE A 123 -0.22 7.23 0.79
N ARG A 124 1.04 7.61 0.55
CA ARG A 124 1.59 8.88 1.08
C ARG A 124 0.83 10.10 0.57
N ASN A 125 0.46 10.10 -0.71
CA ASN A 125 -0.31 11.19 -1.30
C ASN A 125 -1.72 11.23 -0.72
N ASN A 126 -2.39 10.09 -0.62
CA ASN A 126 -3.73 10.00 -0.09
C ASN A 126 -3.77 10.46 1.38
N ARG A 127 -2.83 9.98 2.21
CA ARG A 127 -2.69 10.42 3.61
C ARG A 127 -2.52 11.94 3.74
N LYS A 128 -1.70 12.57 2.90
CA LYS A 128 -1.57 14.04 2.88
C LYS A 128 -2.88 14.72 2.50
N GLU A 129 -3.58 14.19 1.52
CA GLU A 129 -4.86 14.72 1.06
C GLU A 129 -5.95 14.59 2.15
N VAL A 130 -5.96 13.50 2.92
CA VAL A 130 -6.84 13.36 4.08
C VAL A 130 -6.63 14.49 5.08
N TYR A 131 -5.38 14.77 5.45
CA TYR A 131 -5.11 15.88 6.37
C TYR A 131 -5.58 17.21 5.79
N ARG A 132 -5.22 17.50 4.53
CA ARG A 132 -5.61 18.75 3.86
C ARG A 132 -7.12 18.95 3.81
N VAL A 133 -7.87 17.93 3.39
CA VAL A 133 -9.33 18.01 3.30
C VAL A 133 -9.97 18.10 4.68
N THR A 134 -9.42 17.40 5.67
CA THR A 134 -9.94 17.49 7.05
C THR A 134 -9.73 18.89 7.63
N GLU A 135 -8.56 19.50 7.44
CA GLU A 135 -8.29 20.90 7.81
C GLU A 135 -9.23 21.88 7.10
N GLU A 136 -9.37 21.75 5.78
CA GLU A 136 -10.24 22.62 4.97
C GLU A 136 -11.72 22.52 5.38
N VAL A 137 -12.21 21.31 5.67
CA VAL A 137 -13.56 21.09 6.19
C VAL A 137 -13.71 21.70 7.58
N MET A 138 -12.73 21.53 8.48
CA MET A 138 -12.79 22.12 9.83
C MET A 138 -12.79 23.65 9.82
N ASP A 139 -12.00 24.27 8.94
CA ASP A 139 -11.89 25.73 8.86
C ASP A 139 -13.09 26.37 8.16
N SER A 140 -13.71 25.65 7.22
CA SER A 140 -14.78 26.19 6.39
C SER A 140 -16.19 25.88 6.91
N GLU A 141 -16.38 24.78 7.64
CA GLU A 141 -17.65 24.47 8.27
C GLU A 141 -17.72 25.17 9.64
N ASP A 142 -18.86 25.76 9.97
CA ASP A 142 -19.10 26.29 11.32
C ASP A 142 -19.35 25.11 12.26
N LEU A 143 -18.25 24.58 12.81
CA LEU A 143 -18.25 23.45 13.75
C LEU A 143 -18.53 23.88 15.19
N SER A 144 -19.11 25.07 15.42
CA SER A 144 -19.49 25.59 16.74
C SER A 144 -20.44 24.68 17.55
N GLY A 145 -21.00 23.63 16.94
CA GLY A 145 -21.71 22.54 17.63
C GLY A 145 -20.83 21.41 18.20
N LEU A 146 -19.49 21.48 18.08
CA LEU A 146 -18.56 20.49 18.66
C LEU A 146 -18.22 20.74 20.13
N SER A 147 -18.75 21.81 20.76
CA SER A 147 -18.68 21.97 22.21
C SER A 147 -19.92 21.37 22.89
N ALA A 148 -19.69 20.48 23.85
CA ALA A 148 -20.62 19.68 24.66
C ALA A 148 -21.10 18.40 23.93
N GLU A 149 -20.77 17.18 24.38
CA GLU A 149 -20.80 16.63 25.75
C GLU A 149 -19.57 15.77 26.10
#